data_AF-A0A060CMD0-F1
#
_entry.id   AF-A0A060CMD0-F1
#
_cell.length_a   1.000
_cell.length_b   1.000
_cell.length_c   1.000
_cell.angle_alpha   90.00
_cell.angle_beta   90.00
_cell.angle_gamma   90.00
#
_symmetry.space_group_name_H-M   'P 1'
#
loop_
_entity.id
_entity.type
_entity.pdbx_description
1 polymer ?
#
loop_
_entity_poly.entity_id
_entity_poly.type
_entity_poly.pdbx_seq_one_letter_code
_entity_poly.pdbx_strand_id
1 'polypeptide(L)'
;MFESEVELRIALLSYRSKEHSGGQGVYVRHLSRGLAELGHDVTVFSGQPYPENLDPRVRLETVPNLDLYREPDPFRTPRLREFRGPIDVL
;
A
#
# COMPACT_ATOMS: atom_id res chain seq x y z
N MET A 1 12.18 -27.59 -17.82
CA MET A 1 10.72 -27.46 -17.88
C MET A 1 10.34 -26.87 -16.54
N PHE A 2 10.07 -25.57 -16.46
CA PHE A 2 9.67 -24.96 -15.19
C PHE A 2 8.30 -25.54 -14.85
N GLU A 3 8.22 -26.18 -13.68
CA GLU A 3 6.97 -26.57 -13.06
C GLU A 3 6.06 -25.34 -13.05
N SER A 4 4.81 -25.47 -13.49
CA SER A 4 3.87 -24.36 -13.41
C SER A 4 3.72 -23.98 -11.94
N GLU A 5 4.35 -22.88 -11.53
CA GLU A 5 4.16 -22.25 -10.23
C GLU A 5 2.64 -22.18 -9.97
N VAL A 6 2.19 -22.75 -8.86
CA VAL A 6 0.77 -22.69 -8.49
C VAL A 6 0.41 -21.22 -8.32
N GLU A 7 -0.67 -20.78 -8.96
CA GLU A 7 -1.17 -19.42 -8.80
C GLU A 7 -1.45 -19.14 -7.31
N LEU A 8 -0.83 -18.08 -6.78
CA LEU A 8 -1.00 -17.64 -5.39
C LEU A 8 -1.88 -16.39 -5.33
N ARG A 9 -2.58 -16.25 -4.20
CA ARG A 9 -3.28 -15.02 -3.82
C ARG A 9 -2.43 -14.29 -2.79
N ILE A 10 -1.88 -13.14 -3.19
CA ILE A 10 -0.85 -12.42 -2.42
C ILE A 10 -1.40 -11.08 -1.93
N ALA A 11 -1.34 -10.88 -0.62
CA ALA A 11 -1.61 -9.59 0.01
C ALA A 11 -0.28 -8.88 0.34
N LEU A 12 0.00 -7.78 -0.35
CA LEU A 12 1.15 -6.92 -0.06
C LEU A 12 0.71 -5.77 0.85
N LEU A 13 1.29 -5.68 2.04
CA LEU A 13 0.97 -4.67 3.04
C LEU A 13 2.00 -3.53 2.96
N SER A 14 1.53 -2.30 2.78
CA SER A 14 2.36 -1.09 2.87
C SER A 14 1.71 -0.08 3.80
N TYR A 15 2.52 0.50 4.69
CA TYR A 15 2.04 1.52 5.61
C TYR A 15 1.78 2.85 4.89
N ARG A 16 2.72 3.28 4.03
CA ARG A 16 2.63 4.50 3.21
C ARG A 16 3.37 4.30 1.90
N SER A 17 2.74 4.54 0.75
CA SER A 17 3.32 4.19 -0.56
C SER A 17 3.62 5.41 -1.45
N LYS A 18 4.26 6.45 -0.90
CA LYS A 18 4.65 7.64 -1.68
C LYS A 18 5.61 7.28 -2.81
N GLU A 19 5.26 7.65 -4.04
CA GLU A 19 5.96 7.20 -5.25
C GLU A 19 7.29 7.94 -5.52
N HIS A 20 7.41 9.21 -5.12
CA HIS A 20 8.56 10.05 -5.45
C HIS A 20 9.60 10.23 -4.33
N SER A 21 9.29 9.77 -3.13
CA SER A 21 10.33 9.56 -2.11
C SER A 21 10.86 8.16 -2.31
N GLY A 22 12.19 7.94 -2.34
CA GLY A 22 12.82 6.61 -2.51
C GLY A 22 12.54 5.58 -1.39
N GLY A 23 11.34 5.56 -0.82
CA GLY A 23 10.85 4.63 0.17
C GLY A 23 9.90 3.57 -0.42
N GLN A 24 8.89 3.17 0.35
CA GLN A 24 8.06 1.98 0.06
C GLN A 24 7.31 2.02 -1.28
N GLY A 25 6.96 3.19 -1.83
CA GLY A 25 6.15 3.28 -3.05
C GLY A 25 6.78 2.62 -4.28
N VAL A 26 8.09 2.81 -4.47
CA VAL A 26 8.84 2.20 -5.58
C VAL A 26 8.89 0.68 -5.45
N TYR A 27 9.15 0.18 -4.23
CA TYR A 27 9.20 -1.26 -3.99
C TYR A 27 7.86 -1.93 -4.18
N VAL A 28 6.78 -1.34 -3.66
CA VAL A 28 5.42 -1.86 -3.82
C VAL A 28 5.07 -1.96 -5.30
N ARG A 29 5.34 -0.90 -6.08
CA ARG A 29 5.09 -0.87 -7.52
C ARG A 29 5.82 -1.98 -8.28
N HIS A 30 7.13 -2.12 -8.06
CA HIS A 30 7.92 -3.11 -8.81
C HIS A 30 7.66 -4.54 -8.35
N LEU A 31 7.52 -4.78 -7.05
CA LEU A 31 7.26 -6.10 -6.49
C LEU A 31 5.87 -6.60 -6.92
N SER A 32 4.83 -5.78 -6.78
CA SER A 32 3.47 -6.18 -7.14
C SER A 32 3.37 -6.47 -8.64
N ARG A 33 4.05 -5.68 -9.47
CA ARG A 33 4.13 -5.91 -10.92
C ARG A 33 4.85 -7.21 -11.25
N GLY A 34 6.00 -7.48 -10.64
CA GLY A 34 6.75 -8.71 -10.90
C GLY A 34 5.95 -9.97 -10.51
N LEU A 35 5.24 -9.93 -9.38
CA LEU A 35 4.35 -11.02 -8.96
C LEU A 35 3.17 -11.20 -9.92
N ALA A 36 2.59 -10.12 -10.44
CA ALA A 36 1.55 -10.20 -11.46
C ALA A 36 2.09 -10.70 -12.82
N GLU A 37 3.35 -10.40 -13.17
CA GLU A 37 4.04 -10.95 -14.36
C GLU A 37 4.29 -12.46 -14.25
N LEU A 38 4.47 -12.98 -13.03
CA LEU A 38 4.55 -14.41 -12.74
C LEU A 38 3.17 -15.11 -12.73
N GLY A 39 2.08 -14.37 -12.89
CA GLY A 39 0.72 -14.91 -12.98
C GLY A 39 -0.01 -15.03 -11.65
N HIS A 40 0.46 -14.38 -10.58
CA HIS A 40 -0.22 -14.39 -9.28
C HIS A 40 -1.31 -13.31 -9.18
N ASP A 41 -2.34 -13.57 -8.35
CA ASP A 41 -3.37 -12.59 -7.97
C ASP A 41 -2.86 -11.72 -6.82
N VAL A 42 -2.57 -10.45 -7.09
CA VAL A 42 -1.93 -9.54 -6.14
C VAL A 42 -2.89 -8.43 -5.71
N THR A 43 -3.04 -8.26 -4.39
CA THR A 43 -3.72 -7.12 -3.78
C THR A 43 -2.75 -6.34 -2.89
N VAL A 44 -2.62 -5.05 -3.14
CA VAL A 44 -1.87 -4.12 -2.30
C VAL A 44 -2.83 -3.47 -1.32
N PHE A 45 -2.58 -3.65 -0.02
CA PHE A 45 -3.23 -2.92 1.06
C PHE A 45 -2.33 -1.75 1.46
N SER A 46 -2.80 -0.51 1.26
CA SER A 46 -1.95 0.66 1.49
C SER A 46 -2.66 1.78 2.23
N GLY A 47 -1.94 2.40 3.16
CA GLY A 47 -2.30 3.67 3.78
C GLY A 47 -1.82 4.89 3.00
N GLN A 48 -2.30 6.07 3.37
CA GLN A 48 -1.96 7.31 2.68
C GLN A 48 -0.47 7.69 2.79
N PRO A 49 0.14 8.28 1.75
CA PRO A 49 -0.40 8.43 0.41
C PRO A 49 -0.43 7.07 -0.31
N TYR A 50 -1.51 6.85 -1.05
CA TYR A 50 -1.71 5.64 -1.84
C TYR A 50 -0.77 5.62 -3.06
N PRO A 51 -0.41 4.43 -3.58
CA PRO A 51 0.38 4.34 -4.79
C PRO A 51 -0.44 4.78 -6.00
N GLU A 52 0.11 5.64 -6.87
CA GLU A 52 -0.62 6.18 -8.02
C GLU A 52 -0.44 5.31 -9.28
N ASN A 53 0.76 4.74 -9.48
CA ASN A 53 1.08 3.98 -10.70
C ASN A 53 1.30 2.47 -10.45
N LEU A 54 0.25 1.77 -10.01
CA LEU A 54 0.27 0.29 -9.98
C LEU A 54 0.00 -0.31 -11.37
N ASP A 55 0.50 -1.53 -11.58
CA ASP A 55 0.12 -2.32 -12.76
C ASP A 55 -1.40 -2.58 -12.75
N PRO A 56 -2.13 -2.46 -13.88
CA PRO A 56 -3.58 -2.64 -13.93
C PRO A 56 -4.09 -4.00 -13.44
N ARG A 57 -3.22 -5.03 -13.40
CA ARG A 57 -3.54 -6.37 -12.87
C ARG A 57 -3.54 -6.42 -11.35
N VAL A 58 -2.89 -5.45 -10.69
CA VAL A 58 -2.75 -5.39 -9.23
C VAL A 58 -3.93 -4.61 -8.65
N ARG A 59 -4.65 -5.21 -7.70
CA ARG A 59 -5.71 -4.51 -6.97
C ARG A 59 -5.14 -3.62 -5.88
N LEU A 60 -5.70 -2.44 -5.70
CA LEU A 60 -5.42 -1.56 -4.56
C LEU A 60 -6.62 -1.58 -3.61
N GLU A 61 -6.38 -2.01 -2.38
CA GLU A 61 -7.29 -1.85 -1.26
C GLU A 61 -6.77 -0.74 -0.35
N THR A 62 -7.47 0.39 -0.31
CA THR A 62 -7.07 1.52 0.52
C THR A 62 -7.35 1.22 1.98
N VAL A 63 -6.39 1.50 2.86
CA VAL A 63 -6.49 1.37 4.32
C VAL A 63 -6.39 2.77 4.92
N PRO A 64 -7.51 3.51 5.05
CA PRO A 64 -7.48 4.87 5.56
C PRO A 64 -6.93 4.93 6.98
N ASN A 65 -5.97 5.83 7.22
CA ASN A 65 -5.44 6.13 8.54
C ASN A 65 -5.41 7.65 8.79
N LEU A 66 -4.91 8.04 9.97
CA LEU A 66 -4.81 9.44 10.41
C LEU A 66 -3.80 10.29 9.60
N ASP A 67 -2.94 9.66 8.82
CA ASP A 67 -1.94 10.28 7.94
C ASP A 67 -1.05 11.28 8.70
N LEU A 68 -0.61 10.88 9.91
CA LEU A 68 0.14 11.75 10.85
C LEU A 68 1.49 12.19 10.30
N TYR A 69 2.05 11.45 9.35
CA TYR A 69 3.37 11.70 8.78
C TYR A 69 3.31 12.43 7.43
N ARG A 70 2.16 12.99 7.06
CA ARG A 70 2.01 13.69 5.78
C ARG A 70 2.85 14.95 5.68
N GLU A 71 3.27 15.24 4.45
CA GLU A 71 3.74 16.57 4.08
C GLU A 71 2.50 17.41 3.75
N PRO A 72 2.37 18.64 4.26
CA PRO A 72 3.43 19.49 4.82
C PRO A 72 3.56 19.50 6.36
N ASP A 73 2.67 18.86 7.11
CA ASP A 73 2.51 18.98 8.57
C ASP A 73 2.72 17.65 9.33
N PRO A 74 3.95 17.12 9.38
CA PRO A 74 4.23 15.86 10.08
C PRO A 74 4.01 16.03 11.59
N PHE A 75 3.56 14.96 12.25
CA PHE A 75 3.26 14.89 13.68
C PHE A 75 2.17 15.86 14.16
N ARG A 76 1.29 16.32 13.28
CA ARG A 76 0.14 17.14 13.67
C ARG A 76 -0.72 16.42 14.71
N THR A 77 -1.36 17.18 15.58
CA THR A 77 -2.40 16.66 16.46
C THR A 77 -3.72 16.50 15.69
N PRO A 78 -4.28 15.28 15.58
CA PRO A 78 -5.59 15.08 14.96
C PRO A 78 -6.70 15.78 15.74
N ARG A 79 -7.69 16.31 15.02
CA ARG A 79 -8.93 16.78 15.65
C ARG A 79 -9.74 15.58 16.12
N LEU A 80 -10.55 15.76 17.16
CA LEU A 80 -11.42 14.69 17.71
C LEU A 80 -12.29 13.99 16.66
N ARG A 81 -12.72 14.72 15.64
CA ARG A 81 -13.54 14.19 14.52
C ARG A 81 -12.78 13.28 13.54
N GLU A 82 -11.45 13.24 13.63
CA GLU A 82 -10.61 12.44 12.72
C GLU A 82 -10.40 11.01 13.24
N PHE A 83 -10.61 10.79 14.53
CA PHE A 83 -10.63 9.46 15.13
C PHE A 83 -11.92 8.72 14.71
N ARG A 84 -11.75 7.53 14.15
CA ARG A 84 -12.81 6.67 13.62
C ARG A 84 -13.06 5.45 14.48
N GLY A 85 -12.13 5.14 15.39
CA GLY A 85 -12.30 4.03 16.31
C GLY A 85 -11.18 3.93 17.36
N PRO A 86 -11.25 2.92 18.24
CA PRO A 86 -10.27 2.72 19.30
C PRO A 86 -8.85 2.46 18.78
N ILE A 87 -8.73 1.92 17.56
CA ILE A 87 -7.42 1.65 16.94
C ILE A 87 -6.63 2.92 16.63
N ASP A 88 -7.30 4.06 16.47
CA ASP A 88 -6.64 5.35 16.19
C ASP A 88 -5.97 5.96 17.45
N VAL A 89 -6.13 5.32 18.62
CA VAL A 89 -5.59 5.77 19.91
C VAL A 89 -4.48 4.83 20.42
N LEU A 90 -4.17 3.75 19.68
CA LEU A 90 -3.08 2.81 19.96
C LEU A 90 -1.79 3.23 19.25
#